data_AF-A0AA88LE57-F1
#
_entry.id   AF-A0AA88LE57-F1
#
_cell.length_a   1.000
_cell.length_b   1.000
_cell.length_c   1.000
_cell.angle_alpha   90.00
_cell.angle_beta   90.00
_cell.angle_gamma   90.00
#
_symmetry.space_group_name_H-M   'P 1'
#
loop_
_entity.id
_entity.type
_entity.pdbx_description
1 polymer ?
#
loop_
_entity_poly.entity_id
_entity_poly.type
_entity_poly.pdbx_seq_one_letter_code
_entity_poly.pdbx_strand_id
1 'polypeptide(L)'
;MQKPQLTANAVKDLMEGKQLTAVILQVLSTNKVGKRYRAFISDGTYSIPWLSNANVQLATQLNGLLTSRQLEDYSIVRVNYSIVNPVNNYGEEETRLVILEDLEILKRGSEVGGIVGDPVQWTPGASQAASKPQAPAPPIDALSGIVEKALLDLETTSCISIGEDNQTINTAVLGRIASDYYLSHLTVELFKDKLSSNSSWQDLLKILSDVHEYAELPVRDNEDEQNAELAKLCPYKVNQHTLDSPHTKAHLLFQAHFSRLSLPSSFYHTDTKFVLDQAIRILQAMLDVAADRGWLETALNIQQLVQMVIQGRWLFSNDPLHTSVLILPHLDLPHIPALKRICNTNHTPSLLELIFSVGGKMEKLSKELSDDLEPTKMEEVFDALVSLLLVPLEVTLDGLVPDTSCISNRPVELNSRLLDSDWLQVVCNQEYTVNIKVSQIPTTFKRRNDRRYAFAPKFPEPKEEGWCFVLGSVEQKELWALKRSGPLWWAKSTQQLSFAVPSNPGRFRFPSFNQIV
;
A
#
# COMPACT_ATOMS: atom_id res chain seq x y z
N MET A 1 13.34 50.06 -12.18
CA MET A 1 12.20 50.19 -11.25
C MET A 1 12.59 49.63 -9.90
N GLN A 2 12.49 50.41 -8.81
CA GLN A 2 12.72 49.91 -7.44
C GLN A 2 11.90 48.63 -7.17
N LYS A 3 12.49 47.64 -6.50
CA LYS A 3 11.75 46.47 -6.01
C LYS A 3 10.87 46.93 -4.83
N PRO A 4 9.59 46.50 -4.74
CA PRO A 4 8.75 46.80 -3.59
C PRO A 4 9.45 46.27 -2.33
N GLN A 5 9.52 47.08 -1.28
CA GLN A 5 10.08 46.64 -0.01
C GLN A 5 9.07 45.71 0.66
N LEU A 6 9.52 44.51 1.06
CA LEU A 6 8.69 43.56 1.80
C LEU A 6 8.40 44.09 3.20
N THR A 7 7.22 43.77 3.73
CA THR A 7 6.79 44.19 5.07
C THR A 7 7.47 43.31 6.13
N ALA A 8 8.51 43.85 6.77
CA ALA A 8 9.27 43.13 7.79
C ALA A 8 8.39 42.60 8.94
N ASN A 9 8.70 41.40 9.44
CA ASN A 9 8.01 40.68 10.51
C ASN A 9 6.57 40.23 10.19
N ALA A 10 6.08 40.39 8.96
CA ALA A 10 4.74 39.92 8.58
C ALA A 10 4.58 38.39 8.73
N VAL A 11 5.65 37.60 8.51
CA VAL A 11 5.59 36.15 8.73
C VAL A 11 5.49 35.84 10.23
N LYS A 12 6.23 36.57 11.08
CA LYS A 12 6.15 36.44 12.53
C LYS A 12 4.75 36.79 13.05
N ASP A 13 4.18 37.90 12.60
CA ASP A 13 2.84 38.33 13.03
C ASP A 13 1.77 37.29 12.68
N LEU A 14 1.87 36.69 11.49
CA LEU A 14 0.99 35.61 11.04
C LEU A 14 1.11 34.36 11.94
N MET A 15 2.34 34.01 12.36
CA MET A 15 2.60 32.88 13.26
C MET A 15 2.15 33.13 14.71
N GLU A 16 2.15 34.39 15.14
CA GLU A 16 1.58 34.83 16.42
C GLU A 16 0.04 34.93 16.39
N GLY A 17 -0.60 34.57 15.27
CA GLY A 17 -2.06 34.56 15.14
C GLY A 17 -2.66 35.90 14.75
N LYS A 18 -1.86 36.89 14.35
CA LYS A 18 -2.35 38.19 13.90
C LYS A 18 -2.83 38.10 12.45
N GLN A 19 -3.95 38.75 12.18
CA GLN A 19 -4.42 38.93 10.81
C GLN A 19 -3.52 39.90 10.05
N LEU A 20 -3.22 39.59 8.79
CA LEU A 20 -2.45 40.45 7.93
C LEU A 20 -3.39 41.35 7.13
N THR A 21 -3.12 42.66 7.18
CA THR A 21 -3.83 43.65 6.38
C THR A 21 -2.82 44.55 5.67
N ALA A 22 -2.98 44.68 4.35
CA ALA A 22 -2.12 45.49 3.48
C ALA A 22 -0.60 45.24 3.61
N VAL A 23 -0.19 43.98 3.82
CA VAL A 23 1.24 43.61 3.92
C VAL A 23 1.81 43.16 2.58
N ILE A 24 3.08 43.47 2.33
CA ILE A 24 3.79 43.07 1.12
C ILE A 24 4.66 41.86 1.44
N LEU A 25 4.39 40.75 0.75
CA LEU A 25 5.06 39.46 0.93
C LEU A 25 5.54 38.93 -0.40
N GLN A 26 6.53 38.05 -0.35
CA GLN A 26 6.94 37.25 -1.50
C GLN A 26 6.30 35.86 -1.40
N VAL A 27 5.65 35.43 -2.48
CA VAL A 27 5.22 34.03 -2.66
C VAL A 27 6.40 33.28 -3.28
N LEU A 28 7.01 32.39 -2.50
CA LEU A 28 8.17 31.61 -2.93
C LEU A 28 7.76 30.50 -3.90
N SER A 29 6.75 29.72 -3.51
CA SER A 29 6.20 28.64 -4.35
C SER A 29 4.76 28.31 -3.97
N THR A 30 4.04 27.66 -4.87
CA THR A 30 2.67 27.19 -4.63
C THR A 30 2.47 25.73 -5.04
N ASN A 31 1.84 24.93 -4.18
CA ASN A 31 1.56 23.51 -4.42
C ASN A 31 0.07 23.23 -4.33
N LYS A 32 -0.47 22.45 -5.28
CA LYS A 32 -1.89 22.09 -5.29
C LYS A 32 -2.18 21.01 -4.24
N VAL A 33 -3.13 21.28 -3.34
CA VAL A 33 -3.59 20.35 -2.29
C VAL A 33 -5.11 20.23 -2.38
N GLY A 34 -5.60 19.19 -3.05
CA GLY A 34 -7.02 18.99 -3.33
C GLY A 34 -7.61 20.13 -4.19
N LYS A 35 -8.57 20.89 -3.63
CA LYS A 35 -9.24 22.03 -4.30
C LYS A 35 -8.58 23.39 -4.02
N ARG A 36 -7.56 23.44 -3.17
CA ARG A 36 -6.86 24.67 -2.77
C ARG A 36 -5.38 24.60 -3.11
N TYR A 37 -4.70 25.73 -3.07
CA TYR A 37 -3.25 25.80 -3.22
C TYR A 37 -2.63 26.16 -1.87
N ARG A 38 -1.61 25.40 -1.46
CA ARG A 38 -0.71 25.77 -0.37
C ARG A 38 0.33 26.74 -0.92
N ALA A 39 0.54 27.85 -0.23
CA ALA A 39 1.52 28.86 -0.62
C ALA A 39 2.65 28.93 0.41
N PHE A 40 3.90 28.97 -0.06
CA PHE A 40 5.05 29.27 0.78
C PHE A 40 5.37 30.75 0.64
N ILE A 41 5.42 31.48 1.76
CA ILE A 41 5.60 32.94 1.77
C ILE A 41 6.81 33.37 2.60
N SER A 42 7.35 34.54 2.25
CA SER A 42 8.48 35.19 2.89
C SER A 42 8.24 36.69 3.04
N ASP A 43 8.70 37.27 4.15
CA ASP A 43 8.76 38.72 4.37
C ASP A 43 10.17 39.31 4.13
N GLY A 44 11.10 38.48 3.64
CA GLY A 44 12.51 38.82 3.38
C GLY A 44 13.43 38.70 4.59
N THR A 45 12.89 38.53 5.80
CA THR A 45 13.64 38.21 7.03
C THR A 45 13.30 36.82 7.54
N TYR A 46 12.03 36.43 7.43
CA TYR A 46 11.49 35.15 7.82
C TYR A 46 10.73 34.50 6.66
N SER A 47 10.87 33.18 6.56
CA SER A 47 10.03 32.34 5.71
C SER A 47 9.24 31.35 6.56
N ILE A 48 8.10 30.92 6.03
CA ILE A 48 7.30 29.90 6.70
C ILE A 48 8.02 28.54 6.61
N PRO A 49 8.11 27.77 7.71
CA PRO A 49 8.74 26.46 7.73
C PRO A 49 8.16 25.52 6.69
N TRP A 50 9.03 24.73 6.06
CA TRP A 50 8.60 23.74 5.07
C TRP A 50 7.90 22.53 5.71
N LEU A 51 8.21 22.24 6.98
CA LEU A 51 7.89 20.97 7.66
C LEU A 51 7.26 21.09 9.06
N SER A 52 6.80 22.26 9.51
CA SER A 52 6.04 22.32 10.78
C SER A 52 4.97 23.42 10.86
N ASN A 53 3.87 23.05 11.51
CA ASN A 53 2.85 23.81 12.27
C ASN A 53 2.12 25.01 11.63
N ALA A 54 2.44 25.44 10.40
CA ALA A 54 1.70 26.51 9.74
C ALA A 54 1.32 26.18 8.29
N ASN A 55 0.01 26.08 8.04
CA ASN A 55 -0.55 25.83 6.72
C ASN A 55 -1.05 27.14 6.11
N VAL A 56 -0.31 27.74 5.17
CA VAL A 56 -0.83 28.88 4.39
C VAL A 56 -1.49 28.38 3.12
N GLN A 57 -2.77 28.71 2.95
CA GLN A 57 -3.57 28.35 1.79
C GLN A 57 -4.11 29.59 1.09
N LEU A 58 -4.26 29.50 -0.23
CA LEU A 58 -5.01 30.47 -1.01
C LEU A 58 -6.51 30.15 -0.93
N ALA A 59 -7.35 31.17 -0.78
CA ALA A 59 -8.79 31.03 -0.96
C ALA A 59 -9.11 30.58 -2.39
N THR A 60 -10.18 29.78 -2.55
CA THR A 60 -10.53 29.16 -3.85
C THR A 60 -10.79 30.18 -4.95
N GLN A 61 -11.21 31.39 -4.60
CA GLN A 61 -11.41 32.49 -5.55
C GLN A 61 -10.12 32.96 -6.22
N LEU A 62 -8.96 32.78 -5.56
CA LEU A 62 -7.65 33.16 -6.07
C LEU A 62 -7.02 32.09 -6.99
N ASN A 63 -7.61 30.90 -7.08
CA ASN A 63 -7.12 29.80 -7.93
C ASN A 63 -7.02 30.20 -9.42
N GLY A 64 -7.84 31.16 -9.86
CA GLY A 64 -7.80 31.71 -11.21
C GLY A 64 -6.46 32.38 -11.55
N LEU A 65 -5.78 32.98 -10.55
CA LEU A 65 -4.49 33.67 -10.73
C LEU A 65 -3.36 32.69 -11.06
N LEU A 66 -3.42 31.46 -10.54
CA LEU A 66 -2.47 30.39 -10.84
C LEU A 66 -2.77 29.75 -12.20
N THR A 67 -4.05 29.47 -12.49
CA THR A 67 -4.47 28.88 -13.76
C THR A 67 -4.16 29.81 -14.94
N SER A 68 -4.27 31.12 -14.75
CA SER A 68 -3.93 32.15 -15.74
C SER A 68 -2.45 32.55 -15.76
N ARG A 69 -1.59 31.90 -14.94
CA ARG A 69 -0.16 32.19 -14.78
C ARG A 69 0.15 33.66 -14.45
N GLN A 70 -0.73 34.31 -13.71
CA GLN A 70 -0.46 35.67 -13.20
C GLN A 70 0.35 35.62 -11.91
N LEU A 71 0.04 34.64 -11.04
CA LEU A 71 0.80 34.34 -9.83
C LEU A 71 1.81 33.22 -10.13
N GLU A 72 3.09 33.58 -10.20
CA GLU A 72 4.22 32.67 -10.46
C GLU A 72 5.08 32.52 -9.19
N ASP A 73 5.94 31.52 -9.15
CA ASP A 73 6.96 31.38 -8.10
C ASP A 73 7.82 32.64 -8.02
N TYR A 74 8.18 33.05 -6.80
CA TYR A 74 8.90 34.29 -6.49
C TYR A 74 8.13 35.61 -6.71
N SER A 75 6.83 35.58 -7.01
CA SER A 75 6.01 36.79 -7.18
C SER A 75 5.93 37.62 -5.88
N ILE A 76 5.95 38.95 -6.02
CA ILE A 76 5.71 39.88 -4.90
C ILE A 76 4.24 40.28 -4.93
N VAL A 77 3.56 40.02 -3.82
CA VAL A 77 2.14 40.28 -3.64
C VAL A 77 1.89 41.19 -2.46
N ARG A 78 0.86 42.03 -2.57
CA ARG A 78 0.25 42.69 -1.41
C ARG A 78 -0.92 41.82 -0.95
N VAL A 79 -0.86 41.32 0.27
CA VAL A 79 -1.98 40.63 0.92
C VAL A 79 -2.85 41.70 1.57
N ASN A 80 -4.03 41.93 1.01
CA ASN A 80 -4.98 42.90 1.52
C ASN A 80 -5.72 42.33 2.74
N TYR A 81 -6.02 41.02 2.73
CA TYR A 81 -6.75 40.37 3.81
C TYR A 81 -6.37 38.89 3.97
N SER A 82 -6.18 38.46 5.23
CA SER A 82 -5.98 37.05 5.61
C SER A 82 -6.77 36.64 6.85
N ILE A 83 -7.16 35.37 6.90
CA ILE A 83 -7.79 34.73 8.06
C ILE A 83 -6.79 33.78 8.69
N VAL A 84 -6.63 33.84 10.03
CA VAL A 84 -5.76 32.94 10.79
C VAL A 84 -6.60 32.19 11.81
N ASN A 85 -6.66 30.86 11.66
CA ASN A 85 -7.41 29.97 12.56
C ASN A 85 -6.44 29.07 13.33
N PRO A 86 -6.59 28.94 14.67
CA PRO A 86 -5.88 27.92 15.42
C PRO A 86 -6.41 26.53 15.05
N VAL A 87 -5.51 25.56 14.94
CA VAL A 87 -5.81 24.14 14.69
C VAL A 87 -5.36 23.37 15.94
N ASN A 88 -6.34 22.83 16.66
CA ASN A 88 -6.09 22.15 17.93
C ASN A 88 -5.74 20.68 17.65
N ASN A 89 -4.45 20.36 17.68
CA ASN A 89 -3.97 18.97 17.64
C ASN A 89 -3.68 18.53 19.08
N TYR A 90 -4.39 17.50 19.54
CA TYR A 90 -4.23 16.94 20.89
C TYR A 90 -2.78 16.47 21.14
N GLY A 91 -1.94 17.34 21.73
CA GLY A 91 -0.62 16.97 22.25
C GLY A 91 0.62 17.55 21.54
N GLU A 92 0.48 18.36 20.48
CA GLU A 92 1.61 19.07 19.83
C GLU A 92 1.42 20.59 19.86
N GLU A 93 2.49 21.36 19.58
CA GLU A 93 2.50 22.83 19.55
C GLU A 93 1.32 23.42 18.73
N GLU A 94 0.80 24.60 19.13
CA GLU A 94 -0.33 25.28 18.45
C GLU A 94 -0.10 25.43 16.94
N THR A 95 -0.70 24.55 16.14
CA THR A 95 -0.68 24.68 14.68
C THR A 95 -1.69 25.73 14.20
N ARG A 96 -1.36 26.51 13.16
CA ARG A 96 -2.25 27.54 12.60
C ARG A 96 -2.53 27.31 11.12
N LEU A 97 -3.80 27.45 10.73
CA LEU A 97 -4.23 27.51 9.34
C LEU A 97 -4.43 28.96 8.94
N VAL A 98 -3.71 29.41 7.92
CA VAL A 98 -3.83 30.75 7.37
C VAL A 98 -4.40 30.70 5.98
N ILE A 99 -5.42 31.50 5.72
CA ILE A 99 -6.08 31.60 4.42
C ILE A 99 -5.86 33.01 3.91
N LEU A 100 -5.14 33.14 2.79
CA LEU A 100 -5.02 34.40 2.05
C LEU A 100 -6.27 34.55 1.20
N GLU A 101 -7.11 35.54 1.53
CA GLU A 101 -8.40 35.73 0.86
C GLU A 101 -8.33 36.74 -0.28
N ASP A 102 -7.58 37.82 -0.07
CA ASP A 102 -7.41 38.88 -1.06
C ASP A 102 -5.93 39.25 -1.21
N LEU A 103 -5.45 39.17 -2.45
CA LEU A 103 -4.09 39.53 -2.81
C LEU A 103 -4.04 40.30 -4.14
N GLU A 104 -3.11 41.25 -4.21
CA GLU A 104 -2.79 42.05 -5.39
C GLU A 104 -1.35 41.71 -5.82
N ILE A 105 -1.14 41.37 -7.09
CA ILE A 105 0.19 41.05 -7.62
C ILE A 105 0.91 42.36 -7.94
N LEU A 106 1.96 42.69 -7.19
CA LEU A 106 2.76 43.90 -7.38
C LEU A 106 3.87 43.70 -8.41
N LYS A 107 4.50 42.52 -8.41
CA LYS A 107 5.49 42.08 -9.42
C LYS A 107 5.41 40.58 -9.64
N ARG A 108 5.53 40.16 -10.89
CA ARG A 108 5.55 38.74 -11.27
C ARG A 108 6.90 38.11 -10.95
N GLY A 109 6.90 36.80 -10.70
CA GLY A 109 8.10 36.01 -10.43
C GLY A 109 9.21 36.18 -11.46
N SER A 110 8.83 36.15 -12.74
CA SER A 110 9.71 36.43 -13.89
C SER A 110 10.42 37.79 -13.84
N GLU A 111 9.84 38.81 -13.20
CA GLU A 111 10.45 40.13 -13.03
C GLU A 111 11.31 40.25 -11.75
N VAL A 112 11.05 39.40 -10.75
CA VAL A 112 11.72 39.43 -9.44
C VAL A 112 13.05 38.67 -9.50
N GLY A 113 13.07 37.55 -10.23
CA GLY A 113 14.27 36.77 -10.58
C GLY A 113 14.82 35.87 -9.47
N GLY A 114 14.15 35.77 -8.31
CA GLY A 114 14.58 34.92 -7.20
C GLY A 114 14.08 35.41 -5.84
N ILE A 115 14.62 34.84 -4.77
CA ILE A 115 14.27 35.18 -3.38
C ILE A 115 14.74 36.60 -3.05
N VAL A 116 13.90 37.38 -2.38
CA VAL A 116 14.22 38.73 -1.90
C VAL A 116 14.60 38.66 -0.42
N GLY A 117 15.81 39.11 -0.10
CA GLY A 117 16.37 39.04 1.26
C GLY A 117 17.00 37.67 1.56
N ASP A 118 17.38 37.47 2.82
CA ASP A 118 17.97 36.22 3.34
C ASP A 118 17.01 35.60 4.39
N PRO A 119 15.82 35.15 3.99
CA PRO A 119 14.79 34.75 4.95
C PRO A 119 15.14 33.46 5.69
N VAL A 120 15.17 33.50 7.02
CA VAL A 120 15.37 32.33 7.88
C VAL A 120 14.01 31.70 8.21
N GLN A 121 13.94 30.37 8.31
CA GLN A 121 12.69 29.71 8.71
C GLN A 121 12.27 30.11 10.14
N TRP A 122 11.02 30.52 10.30
CA TRP A 122 10.51 30.96 11.60
C TRP A 122 10.30 29.78 12.57
N THR A 123 10.74 29.91 13.83
CA THR A 123 10.54 28.92 14.89
C THR A 123 9.97 29.58 16.17
N PRO A 124 8.98 28.97 16.85
CA PRO A 124 8.46 29.48 18.12
C PRO A 124 9.57 29.53 19.18
N GLY A 125 9.69 30.64 19.92
CA GLY A 125 10.61 30.75 21.07
C GLY A 125 12.01 31.32 20.77
N ALA A 126 12.33 31.66 19.52
CA ALA A 126 13.58 32.35 19.17
C ALA A 126 13.52 33.85 19.55
N SER A 127 13.60 34.16 20.84
CA SER A 127 13.94 35.52 21.29
C SER A 127 15.41 35.81 20.92
N GLN A 128 15.63 36.76 20.02
CA GLN A 128 16.92 37.39 19.68
C GLN A 128 18.17 36.56 20.03
N ALA A 129 18.39 35.46 19.32
CA ALA A 129 19.76 34.98 19.15
C ALA A 129 20.41 35.96 18.16
N ALA A 130 21.27 36.84 18.69
CA ALA A 130 22.27 37.54 17.87
C ALA A 130 22.82 36.56 16.83
N SER A 131 22.88 37.00 15.57
CA SER A 131 23.41 36.27 14.43
C SER A 131 24.50 35.28 14.85
N LYS A 132 24.14 34.01 15.08
CA LYS A 132 25.14 32.95 15.09
C LYS A 132 25.71 32.99 13.67
N PRO A 133 27.05 33.08 13.51
CA PRO A 133 27.62 32.98 12.19
C PRO A 133 27.03 31.71 11.57
N GLN A 134 26.36 31.90 10.43
CA GLN A 134 25.88 30.82 9.60
C GLN A 134 27.06 29.86 9.49
N ALA A 135 26.91 28.64 10.01
CA ALA A 135 27.96 27.64 9.85
C ALA A 135 28.32 27.68 8.36
N PRO A 136 29.60 27.87 8.01
CA PRO A 136 29.99 27.94 6.61
C PRO A 136 29.33 26.75 5.92
N ALA A 137 28.68 27.01 4.77
CA ALA A 137 28.10 25.93 3.97
C ALA A 137 29.11 24.77 3.99
N PRO A 138 28.67 23.54 4.34
CA PRO A 138 29.59 22.42 4.45
C PRO A 138 30.51 22.47 3.23
N PRO A 139 31.84 22.40 3.42
CA PRO A 139 32.78 22.48 2.32
C PRO A 139 32.27 21.60 1.19
N ILE A 140 32.40 22.01 -0.07
CA ILE A 140 31.96 21.20 -1.22
C ILE A 140 32.49 19.75 -1.08
N ASP A 141 33.68 19.59 -0.51
CA ASP A 141 34.30 18.31 -0.16
C ASP A 141 33.49 17.47 0.85
N ALA A 142 32.86 18.10 1.84
CA ALA A 142 31.99 17.42 2.82
C ALA A 142 30.66 17.00 2.19
N LEU A 143 30.10 17.79 1.28
CA LEU A 143 28.92 17.40 0.51
C LEU A 143 29.25 16.28 -0.48
N SER A 144 30.41 16.35 -1.15
CA SER A 144 30.92 15.28 -2.02
C SER A 144 31.05 13.98 -1.24
N GLY A 145 31.66 14.02 -0.05
CA GLY A 145 31.81 12.83 0.80
C GLY A 145 30.48 12.22 1.26
N ILE A 146 29.44 13.02 1.51
CA ILE A 146 28.10 12.51 1.85
C ILE A 146 27.45 11.86 0.63
N VAL A 147 27.55 12.47 -0.55
CA VAL A 147 26.99 11.93 -1.80
C VAL A 147 27.71 10.65 -2.18
N GLU A 148 29.05 10.63 -2.15
CA GLU A 148 29.86 9.44 -2.40
C GLU A 148 29.49 8.29 -1.46
N LYS A 149 29.36 8.58 -0.16
CA LYS A 149 28.91 7.58 0.81
C LYS A 149 27.51 7.04 0.48
N ALA A 150 26.55 7.92 0.19
CA ALA A 150 25.20 7.50 -0.16
C ALA A 150 25.16 6.65 -1.44
N LEU A 151 25.98 6.99 -2.45
CA LEU A 151 26.11 6.20 -3.67
C LEU A 151 26.74 4.83 -3.38
N LEU A 152 27.79 4.77 -2.54
CA LEU A 152 28.41 3.51 -2.11
C LEU A 152 27.43 2.62 -1.34
N ASP A 153 26.63 3.20 -0.42
CA ASP A 153 25.62 2.47 0.34
C ASP A 153 24.54 1.90 -0.61
N LEU A 154 24.08 2.69 -1.59
CA LEU A 154 23.09 2.25 -2.59
C LEU A 154 23.65 1.23 -3.59
N GLU A 155 24.93 1.32 -3.93
CA GLU A 155 25.60 0.34 -4.79
C GLU A 155 25.81 -1.00 -4.05
N THR A 156 26.21 -0.95 -2.78
CA THR A 156 26.39 -2.13 -1.92
C THR A 156 25.09 -2.93 -1.79
N THR A 157 23.98 -2.22 -1.58
CA THR A 157 22.62 -2.79 -1.54
C THR A 157 22.06 -3.17 -2.92
N SER A 158 22.83 -2.96 -3.99
CA SER A 158 22.44 -3.23 -5.38
C SER A 158 21.17 -2.51 -5.83
N CYS A 159 20.92 -1.32 -5.27
CA CYS A 159 19.85 -0.42 -5.70
C CYS A 159 20.25 0.38 -6.94
N ILE A 160 21.54 0.68 -7.09
CA ILE A 160 22.11 1.36 -8.26
C ILE A 160 23.32 0.59 -8.79
N SER A 161 23.70 0.87 -10.03
CA SER A 161 25.00 0.52 -10.58
C SER A 161 25.68 1.76 -11.14
N ILE A 162 26.95 1.93 -10.79
CA ILE A 162 27.80 2.99 -11.33
C ILE A 162 28.41 2.46 -12.64
N GLY A 163 28.29 3.24 -13.71
CA GLY A 163 28.86 2.88 -15.01
C GLY A 163 30.39 2.86 -14.99
N GLU A 164 31.00 2.18 -15.95
CA GLU A 164 32.47 2.05 -16.06
C GLU A 164 33.19 3.42 -16.19
N ASP A 165 32.46 4.46 -16.57
CA ASP A 165 32.94 5.83 -16.67
C ASP A 165 32.96 6.59 -15.33
N ASN A 166 32.48 5.97 -14.23
CA ASN A 166 32.27 6.57 -12.91
C ASN A 166 31.45 7.87 -12.94
N GLN A 167 30.64 8.08 -13.98
CA GLN A 167 29.85 9.30 -14.18
C GLN A 167 28.37 8.99 -14.42
N THR A 168 28.07 7.81 -14.96
CA THR A 168 26.69 7.38 -15.19
C THR A 168 26.17 6.54 -14.02
N ILE A 169 24.97 6.87 -13.53
CA ILE A 169 24.29 6.11 -12.47
C ILE A 169 23.07 5.47 -13.09
N ASN A 170 23.01 4.15 -13.06
CA ASN A 170 21.87 3.38 -13.54
C ASN A 170 21.09 2.81 -12.36
N THR A 171 19.76 2.88 -12.42
CA THR A 171 18.90 2.27 -11.40
C THR A 171 18.79 0.77 -11.62
N ALA A 172 19.07 -0.02 -10.59
CA ALA A 172 18.77 -1.45 -10.62
C ALA A 172 17.27 -1.71 -10.37
N VAL A 173 16.81 -2.94 -10.63
CA VAL A 173 15.41 -3.34 -10.36
C VAL A 173 15.06 -3.14 -8.88
N LEU A 174 15.95 -3.54 -7.97
CA LEU A 174 15.77 -3.39 -6.53
C LEU A 174 15.60 -1.92 -6.10
N GLY A 175 16.38 -1.00 -6.69
CA GLY A 175 16.26 0.42 -6.41
C GLY A 175 14.93 1.01 -6.90
N ARG A 176 14.43 0.56 -8.06
CA ARG A 176 13.09 0.94 -8.53
C ARG A 176 11.99 0.43 -7.59
N ILE A 177 12.06 -0.84 -7.17
CA ILE A 177 11.12 -1.41 -6.20
C ILE A 177 11.15 -0.62 -4.89
N ALA A 178 12.33 -0.31 -4.34
CA ALA A 178 12.46 0.49 -3.12
C ALA A 178 11.74 1.85 -3.27
N SER A 179 11.98 2.54 -4.40
CA SER A 179 11.36 3.84 -4.69
C SER A 179 9.84 3.76 -4.88
N ASP A 180 9.35 2.79 -5.64
CA ASP A 180 7.93 2.65 -5.99
C ASP A 180 7.05 2.37 -4.75
N TYR A 181 7.60 1.64 -3.78
CA TYR A 181 6.91 1.27 -2.53
C TYR A 181 7.30 2.12 -1.32
N TYR A 182 8.15 3.13 -1.50
CA TYR A 182 8.67 3.99 -0.43
C TYR A 182 9.37 3.20 0.70
N LEU A 183 10.14 2.18 0.34
CA LEU A 183 10.85 1.31 1.28
C LEU A 183 12.31 1.74 1.44
N SER A 184 12.90 1.42 2.59
CA SER A 184 14.32 1.60 2.82
C SER A 184 15.15 0.68 1.91
N HIS A 185 16.30 1.16 1.43
CA HIS A 185 17.26 0.34 0.68
C HIS A 185 17.74 -0.88 1.48
N LEU A 186 17.80 -0.76 2.81
CA LEU A 186 18.12 -1.86 3.74
C LEU A 186 17.04 -2.97 3.73
N THR A 187 15.76 -2.60 3.55
CA THR A 187 14.68 -3.58 3.45
C THR A 187 14.77 -4.38 2.16
N VAL A 188 15.14 -3.75 1.04
CA VAL A 188 15.29 -4.45 -0.23
C VAL A 188 16.59 -5.27 -0.29
N GLU A 189 17.65 -4.83 0.40
CA GLU A 189 18.84 -5.66 0.66
C GLU A 189 18.46 -6.93 1.45
N LEU A 190 17.68 -6.79 2.52
CA LEU A 190 17.16 -7.93 3.28
C LEU A 190 16.39 -8.92 2.38
N PHE A 191 15.59 -8.42 1.43
CA PHE A 191 14.88 -9.26 0.47
C PHE A 191 15.84 -10.00 -0.45
N LYS A 192 16.87 -9.33 -0.96
CA LYS A 192 17.90 -9.94 -1.81
C LYS A 192 18.63 -11.08 -1.10
N ASP A 193 18.88 -10.94 0.20
CA ASP A 193 19.68 -11.88 0.99
C ASP A 193 18.87 -13.04 1.56
N LYS A 194 17.63 -12.78 2.03
CA LYS A 194 16.81 -13.78 2.73
C LYS A 194 15.75 -14.46 1.86
N LEU A 195 15.27 -13.85 0.77
CA LEU A 195 14.29 -14.52 -0.09
C LEU A 195 14.96 -15.61 -0.94
N SER A 196 14.24 -16.70 -1.13
CA SER A 196 14.64 -17.85 -1.93
C SER A 196 13.53 -18.27 -2.89
N SER A 197 13.81 -19.22 -3.79
CA SER A 197 12.81 -19.77 -4.72
C SER A 197 11.72 -20.63 -4.06
N ASN A 198 11.94 -21.04 -2.82
CA ASN A 198 11.09 -21.95 -2.05
C ASN A 198 10.77 -21.41 -0.64
N SER A 199 10.69 -20.08 -0.49
CA SER A 199 10.42 -19.46 0.82
C SER A 199 9.02 -19.86 1.31
N SER A 200 8.96 -20.49 2.48
CA SER A 200 7.70 -20.90 3.10
C SER A 200 6.96 -19.70 3.71
N TRP A 201 5.69 -19.86 4.09
CA TRP A 201 4.96 -18.80 4.81
C TRP A 201 5.65 -18.38 6.11
N GLN A 202 6.35 -19.30 6.80
CA GLN A 202 7.08 -18.99 8.01
C GLN A 202 8.30 -18.10 7.70
N ASP A 203 9.05 -18.43 6.66
CA ASP A 203 10.21 -17.64 6.22
C ASP A 203 9.78 -16.26 5.77
N LEU A 204 8.72 -16.18 4.95
CA LEU A 204 8.16 -14.93 4.46
C LEU A 204 7.64 -14.04 5.58
N LEU A 205 6.96 -14.63 6.58
CA LEU A 205 6.50 -13.88 7.74
C LEU A 205 7.67 -13.37 8.59
N LYS A 206 8.74 -14.16 8.72
CA LYS A 206 9.95 -13.73 9.42
C LYS A 206 10.65 -12.58 8.68
N ILE A 207 10.80 -12.70 7.36
CA ILE A 207 11.37 -11.64 6.50
C ILE A 207 10.52 -10.36 6.61
N LEU A 208 9.19 -10.47 6.51
CA LEU A 208 8.26 -9.36 6.67
C LEU A 208 8.44 -8.66 8.03
N SER A 209 8.70 -9.40 9.10
CA SER A 209 8.84 -8.83 10.46
C SER A 209 10.22 -8.19 10.70
N ASP A 210 11.25 -8.65 9.98
CA ASP A 210 12.64 -8.20 10.11
C ASP A 210 12.96 -6.95 9.26
N VAL A 211 12.00 -6.43 8.49
CA VAL A 211 12.20 -5.25 7.65
C VAL A 211 12.50 -3.99 8.45
N HIS A 212 13.20 -3.04 7.82
CA HIS A 212 13.66 -1.82 8.47
C HIS A 212 12.50 -0.90 8.89
N GLU A 213 11.35 -0.97 8.20
CA GLU A 213 10.15 -0.18 8.53
C GLU A 213 9.58 -0.51 9.92
N TYR A 214 9.92 -1.66 10.50
CA TYR A 214 9.52 -2.03 11.86
C TYR A 214 10.61 -1.83 12.91
N ALA A 215 11.78 -1.31 12.53
CA ALA A 215 12.87 -1.05 13.48
C ALA A 215 12.49 0.01 14.53
N GLU A 216 11.58 0.94 14.19
CA GLU A 216 11.09 2.00 15.07
C GLU A 216 9.80 1.65 15.81
N LEU A 217 9.32 0.40 15.73
CA LEU A 217 8.12 -0.01 16.47
C LEU A 217 8.38 0.16 17.98
N PRO A 218 7.52 0.90 18.72
CA PRO A 218 7.78 1.20 20.12
C PRO A 218 7.74 -0.09 20.94
N VAL A 219 8.79 -0.32 21.72
CA VAL A 219 8.84 -1.34 22.77
C VAL A 219 8.88 -0.61 24.10
N ARG A 220 7.78 -0.73 24.86
CA ARG A 220 7.59 -0.02 26.13
C ARG A 220 8.07 -0.89 27.29
N ASP A 221 8.30 -0.26 28.44
CA ASP A 221 8.69 -0.96 29.65
C ASP A 221 7.64 -2.03 30.02
N ASN A 222 8.10 -3.23 30.41
CA ASN A 222 7.29 -4.40 30.78
C ASN A 222 6.52 -5.10 29.64
N GLU A 223 6.76 -4.72 28.37
CA GLU A 223 6.16 -5.43 27.22
C GLU A 223 6.88 -6.74 26.89
N ASP A 224 8.09 -6.97 27.39
CA ASP A 224 8.86 -8.23 27.22
C ASP A 224 8.15 -9.43 27.87
N GLU A 225 7.61 -9.27 29.09
CA GLU A 225 6.79 -10.27 29.76
C GLU A 225 5.48 -10.53 28.99
N GLN A 226 4.83 -9.47 28.50
CA GLN A 226 3.59 -9.58 27.72
C GLN A 226 3.84 -10.27 26.37
N ASN A 227 4.98 -9.97 25.73
CA ASN A 227 5.44 -10.64 24.51
C ASN A 227 5.75 -12.12 24.79
N ALA A 228 6.30 -12.45 25.95
CA ALA A 228 6.55 -13.84 26.35
C ALA A 228 5.24 -14.64 26.49
N GLU A 229 4.20 -14.07 27.11
CA GLU A 229 2.89 -14.71 27.22
C GLU A 229 2.20 -14.82 25.86
N LEU A 230 2.25 -13.78 25.02
CA LEU A 230 1.70 -13.81 23.68
C LEU A 230 2.39 -14.85 22.79
N ALA A 231 3.71 -15.01 22.92
CA ALA A 231 4.50 -16.00 22.20
C ALA A 231 4.06 -17.45 22.49
N LYS A 232 3.55 -17.75 23.69
CA LYS A 232 3.04 -19.09 24.03
C LYS A 232 1.75 -19.44 23.27
N LEU A 233 0.97 -18.43 22.90
CA LEU A 233 -0.28 -18.58 22.16
C LEU A 233 -0.08 -18.58 20.64
N CYS A 234 1.09 -18.17 20.17
CA CYS A 234 1.41 -18.04 18.76
C CYS A 234 1.92 -19.38 18.16
N PRO A 235 1.51 -19.75 16.93
CA PRO A 235 1.93 -21.02 16.31
C PRO A 235 3.43 -21.15 16.07
N TYR A 236 4.09 -20.06 15.66
CA TYR A 236 5.52 -20.04 15.38
C TYR A 236 6.31 -19.53 16.57
N LYS A 237 7.31 -20.32 16.96
CA LYS A 237 8.21 -20.00 18.07
C LYS A 237 9.12 -18.83 17.71
N VAL A 238 9.25 -17.91 18.65
CA VAL A 238 10.19 -16.79 18.59
C VAL A 238 11.39 -17.02 19.51
N ASN A 239 12.49 -16.32 19.25
CA ASN A 239 13.64 -16.35 20.15
C ASN A 239 13.32 -15.59 21.44
N GLN A 240 13.42 -16.28 22.58
CA GLN A 240 13.10 -15.72 23.90
C GLN A 240 14.05 -14.61 24.34
N HIS A 241 15.26 -14.54 23.76
CA HIS A 241 16.25 -13.51 24.09
C HIS A 241 16.03 -12.18 23.36
N THR A 242 15.04 -12.11 22.47
CA THR A 242 14.78 -10.93 21.63
C THR A 242 13.37 -10.38 21.83
N LEU A 243 12.74 -10.67 22.97
CA LEU A 243 11.35 -10.25 23.26
C LEU A 243 11.20 -8.74 23.48
N ASP A 244 12.30 -8.06 23.71
CA ASP A 244 12.48 -6.60 23.75
C ASP A 244 12.72 -5.98 22.36
N SER A 245 12.85 -6.80 21.31
CA SER A 245 13.13 -6.31 19.96
C SER A 245 11.85 -5.87 19.23
N PRO A 246 11.86 -4.69 18.56
CA PRO A 246 10.78 -4.24 17.68
C PRO A 246 10.35 -5.28 16.64
N HIS A 247 11.31 -5.99 16.04
CA HIS A 247 11.06 -7.02 15.03
C HIS A 247 10.35 -8.26 15.60
N THR A 248 10.74 -8.70 16.80
CA THR A 248 10.06 -9.82 17.48
C THR A 248 8.64 -9.43 17.84
N LYS A 249 8.43 -8.20 18.32
CA LYS A 249 7.10 -7.67 18.60
C LYS A 249 6.25 -7.65 17.32
N ALA A 250 6.75 -7.10 16.21
CA ALA A 250 6.05 -7.12 14.92
C ALA A 250 5.66 -8.55 14.49
N HIS A 251 6.58 -9.51 14.65
CA HIS A 251 6.33 -10.91 14.34
C HIS A 251 5.20 -11.51 15.17
N LEU A 252 5.17 -11.24 16.48
CA LEU A 252 4.10 -11.69 17.37
C LEU A 252 2.76 -11.02 17.04
N LEU A 253 2.76 -9.73 16.70
CA LEU A 253 1.54 -9.01 16.33
C LEU A 253 0.89 -9.57 15.06
N PHE A 254 1.68 -9.93 14.03
CA PHE A 254 1.14 -10.62 12.86
C PHE A 254 0.51 -11.97 13.22
N GLN A 255 1.21 -12.78 14.01
CA GLN A 255 0.67 -14.08 14.43
C GLN A 255 -0.60 -13.94 15.27
N ALA A 256 -0.62 -12.96 16.19
CA ALA A 256 -1.79 -12.64 17.00
C ALA A 256 -2.97 -12.18 16.14
N HIS A 257 -2.72 -11.38 15.10
CA HIS A 257 -3.71 -10.96 14.12
C HIS A 257 -4.29 -12.14 13.34
N PHE A 258 -3.45 -13.03 12.82
CA PHE A 258 -3.90 -14.20 12.06
C PHE A 258 -4.68 -15.20 12.93
N SER A 259 -4.28 -15.34 14.20
CA SER A 259 -4.96 -16.18 15.18
C SER A 259 -6.16 -15.50 15.84
N ARG A 260 -6.39 -14.20 15.58
CA ARG A 260 -7.43 -13.36 16.22
C ARG A 260 -7.38 -13.41 17.75
N LEU A 261 -6.16 -13.40 18.31
CA LEU A 261 -5.95 -13.42 19.76
C LEU A 261 -6.44 -12.12 20.42
N SER A 262 -6.84 -12.23 21.68
CA SER A 262 -7.10 -11.05 22.51
C SER A 262 -5.77 -10.42 22.89
N LEU A 263 -5.57 -9.16 22.51
CA LEU A 263 -4.32 -8.45 22.78
C LEU A 263 -4.27 -7.97 24.24
N PRO A 264 -3.07 -7.90 24.88
CA PRO A 264 -2.95 -7.59 26.31
C PRO A 264 -3.40 -6.18 26.69
N SER A 265 -3.23 -5.20 25.79
CA SER A 265 -3.51 -3.79 26.07
C SER A 265 -3.91 -3.00 24.82
N SER A 266 -4.49 -1.81 25.02
CA SER A 266 -4.83 -0.87 23.94
C SER A 266 -3.62 -0.47 23.09
N PHE A 267 -2.43 -0.42 23.68
CA PHE A 267 -1.19 -0.10 22.97
C PHE A 267 -0.87 -1.14 21.89
N TYR A 268 -1.06 -2.43 22.18
CA TYR A 268 -0.87 -3.50 21.19
C TYR A 268 -1.83 -3.37 20.02
N HIS A 269 -3.05 -2.85 20.22
CA HIS A 269 -3.98 -2.58 19.12
C HIS A 269 -3.47 -1.47 18.20
N THR A 270 -2.92 -0.39 18.76
CA THR A 270 -2.30 0.70 17.97
C THR A 270 -1.07 0.21 17.22
N ASP A 271 -0.21 -0.55 17.89
CA ASP A 271 1.00 -1.12 17.28
C ASP A 271 0.65 -2.14 16.18
N THR A 272 -0.40 -2.95 16.38
CA THR A 272 -0.93 -3.87 15.35
C THR A 272 -1.43 -3.09 14.14
N LYS A 273 -2.19 -2.00 14.35
CA LYS A 273 -2.65 -1.15 13.23
C LYS A 273 -1.46 -0.63 12.42
N PHE A 274 -0.45 -0.08 13.10
CA PHE A 274 0.77 0.40 12.44
C PHE A 274 1.44 -0.70 11.59
N VAL A 275 1.65 -1.89 12.17
CA VAL A 275 2.25 -3.03 11.46
C VAL A 275 1.42 -3.44 10.24
N LEU A 276 0.09 -3.53 10.36
CA LEU A 276 -0.79 -3.92 9.25
C LEU A 276 -0.85 -2.87 8.14
N ASP A 277 -0.81 -1.58 8.48
CA ASP A 277 -0.85 -0.48 7.50
C ASP A 277 0.38 -0.50 6.58
N GLN A 278 1.55 -0.88 7.11
CA GLN A 278 2.78 -1.01 6.34
C GLN A 278 2.87 -2.34 5.58
N ALA A 279 2.24 -3.41 6.07
CA ALA A 279 2.44 -4.77 5.56
C ALA A 279 2.14 -4.92 4.05
N ILE A 280 1.11 -4.24 3.54
CA ILE A 280 0.66 -4.43 2.14
C ILE A 280 1.72 -3.94 1.14
N ARG A 281 2.29 -2.74 1.35
CA ARG A 281 3.32 -2.21 0.43
C ARG A 281 4.61 -3.03 0.50
N ILE A 282 4.97 -3.52 1.68
CA ILE A 282 6.15 -4.37 1.89
C ILE A 282 5.96 -5.72 1.18
N LEU A 283 4.80 -6.36 1.35
CA LEU A 283 4.48 -7.63 0.68
C LEU A 283 4.39 -7.49 -0.85
N GLN A 284 3.88 -6.37 -1.35
CA GLN A 284 3.86 -6.09 -2.79
C GLN A 284 5.28 -5.91 -3.36
N ALA A 285 6.17 -5.25 -2.62
CA ALA A 285 7.59 -5.18 -2.99
C ALA A 285 8.27 -6.55 -2.96
N MET A 286 8.01 -7.37 -1.93
CA MET A 286 8.51 -8.75 -1.86
C MET A 286 8.03 -9.58 -3.07
N LEU A 287 6.77 -9.41 -3.48
CA LEU A 287 6.20 -10.09 -4.64
C LEU A 287 6.91 -9.68 -5.94
N ASP A 288 7.21 -8.40 -6.10
CA ASP A 288 7.92 -7.90 -7.29
C ASP A 288 9.37 -8.40 -7.35
N VAL A 289 10.05 -8.51 -6.21
CA VAL A 289 11.38 -9.14 -6.14
C VAL A 289 11.30 -10.63 -6.51
N ALA A 290 10.31 -11.36 -5.99
CA ALA A 290 10.10 -12.76 -6.35
C ALA A 290 9.76 -12.92 -7.84
N ALA A 291 9.01 -11.97 -8.41
CA ALA A 291 8.63 -11.97 -9.80
C ALA A 291 9.80 -11.69 -10.75
N ASP A 292 10.66 -10.72 -10.41
CA ASP A 292 11.91 -10.42 -11.14
C ASP A 292 12.85 -11.63 -11.18
N ARG A 293 12.87 -12.44 -10.11
CA ARG A 293 13.68 -13.67 -10.03
C ARG A 293 13.01 -14.91 -10.62
N GLY A 294 11.76 -14.83 -11.08
CA GLY A 294 11.03 -15.96 -11.64
C GLY A 294 10.61 -17.01 -10.60
N TRP A 295 10.47 -16.67 -9.32
CA TRP A 295 10.18 -17.63 -8.25
C TRP A 295 8.69 -17.85 -8.05
N LEU A 296 8.14 -18.91 -8.66
CA LEU A 296 6.69 -19.16 -8.65
C LEU A 296 6.15 -19.48 -7.25
N GLU A 297 6.79 -20.41 -6.54
CA GLU A 297 6.33 -20.88 -5.23
C GLU A 297 6.32 -19.73 -4.22
N THR A 298 7.42 -18.98 -4.15
CA THR A 298 7.55 -17.79 -3.30
C THR A 298 6.53 -16.71 -3.68
N ALA A 299 6.31 -16.43 -4.97
CA ALA A 299 5.30 -15.45 -5.40
C ALA A 299 3.88 -15.86 -4.93
N LEU A 300 3.49 -17.12 -5.11
CA LEU A 300 2.18 -17.62 -4.65
C LEU A 300 2.05 -17.57 -3.11
N ASN A 301 3.11 -17.93 -2.38
CA ASN A 301 3.11 -17.88 -0.92
C ASN A 301 3.02 -16.43 -0.40
N ILE A 302 3.63 -15.45 -1.08
CA ILE A 302 3.50 -14.02 -0.75
C ILE A 302 2.06 -13.56 -0.97
N GLN A 303 1.41 -13.95 -2.07
CA GLN A 303 -0.01 -13.60 -2.31
C GLN A 303 -0.93 -14.15 -1.24
N GLN A 304 -0.70 -15.39 -0.83
CA GLN A 304 -1.42 -16.01 0.28
C GLN A 304 -1.15 -15.27 1.60
N LEU A 305 0.08 -14.83 1.85
CA LEU A 305 0.40 -14.01 3.01
C LEU A 305 -0.33 -12.65 2.99
N VAL A 306 -0.47 -12.00 1.82
CA VAL A 306 -1.31 -10.80 1.67
C VAL A 306 -2.76 -11.10 2.06
N GLN A 307 -3.32 -12.23 1.61
CA GLN A 307 -4.68 -12.65 2.00
C GLN A 307 -4.79 -12.88 3.51
N MET A 308 -3.80 -13.53 4.13
CA MET A 308 -3.75 -13.75 5.58
C MET A 308 -3.75 -12.42 6.37
N VAL A 309 -2.98 -11.44 5.90
CA VAL A 309 -2.92 -10.09 6.47
C VAL A 309 -4.24 -9.36 6.34
N ILE A 310 -4.87 -9.36 5.17
CA ILE A 310 -6.12 -8.63 4.95
C ILE A 310 -7.29 -9.28 5.71
N GLN A 311 -7.39 -10.60 5.70
CA GLN A 311 -8.51 -11.32 6.33
C GLN A 311 -8.31 -11.61 7.83
N GLY A 312 -7.08 -11.45 8.34
CA GLY A 312 -6.71 -11.77 9.72
C GLY A 312 -7.00 -13.23 10.06
N ARG A 313 -6.52 -14.14 9.22
CA ARG A 313 -6.68 -15.60 9.35
C ARG A 313 -5.46 -16.31 8.76
N TRP A 314 -5.10 -17.46 9.32
CA TRP A 314 -4.11 -18.36 8.73
C TRP A 314 -4.67 -19.13 7.53
N LEU A 315 -3.79 -19.49 6.58
CA LEU A 315 -4.08 -20.33 5.40
C LEU A 315 -3.56 -21.79 5.53
N PHE A 316 -3.32 -22.29 6.76
CA PHE A 316 -2.86 -23.67 6.95
C PHE A 316 -3.93 -24.70 6.60
N SER A 317 -3.62 -25.65 5.71
CA SER A 317 -4.55 -26.70 5.25
C SER A 317 -5.11 -27.61 6.34
N ASN A 318 -4.49 -27.64 7.54
CA ASN A 318 -4.76 -28.62 8.58
C ASN A 318 -5.42 -28.02 9.84
N ASP A 319 -5.69 -26.71 9.87
CA ASP A 319 -6.31 -26.06 11.02
C ASP A 319 -7.85 -26.03 10.88
N PRO A 320 -8.64 -26.50 11.86
CA PRO A 320 -10.09 -26.30 11.87
C PRO A 320 -10.53 -24.83 11.67
N LEU A 321 -9.68 -23.86 12.03
CA LEU A 321 -9.89 -22.41 11.84
C LEU A 321 -9.66 -21.94 10.39
N HIS A 322 -9.19 -22.80 9.49
CA HIS A 322 -8.87 -22.51 8.08
C HIS A 322 -10.10 -22.32 7.16
N THR A 323 -11.30 -22.40 7.70
CA THR A 323 -12.49 -22.41 6.86
C THR A 323 -12.73 -21.01 6.29
N SER A 324 -12.74 -20.88 4.96
CA SER A 324 -13.04 -19.61 4.25
C SER A 324 -14.37 -18.98 4.67
N VAL A 325 -15.30 -19.77 5.19
CA VAL A 325 -16.58 -19.31 5.76
C VAL A 325 -16.41 -18.47 7.03
N LEU A 326 -15.33 -18.66 7.80
CA LEU A 326 -15.04 -17.91 9.03
C LEU A 326 -14.49 -16.48 8.77
N ILE A 327 -14.45 -16.08 7.50
CA ILE A 327 -14.32 -14.69 7.08
C ILE A 327 -15.60 -13.91 7.42
N LEU A 328 -16.77 -14.56 7.30
CA LEU A 328 -18.06 -13.94 7.59
C LEU A 328 -18.16 -13.50 9.07
N PRO A 329 -18.90 -12.40 9.35
CA PRO A 329 -19.04 -11.88 10.70
C PRO A 329 -19.80 -12.88 11.58
N HIS A 330 -19.56 -12.89 12.90
CA HIS A 330 -20.27 -13.70 13.89
C HIS A 330 -20.19 -15.23 13.72
N LEU A 331 -19.49 -15.73 12.70
CA LEU A 331 -19.30 -17.17 12.50
C LEU A 331 -17.99 -17.66 13.13
N ASP A 332 -18.12 -18.60 14.05
CA ASP A 332 -17.03 -19.28 14.72
C ASP A 332 -17.12 -20.80 14.50
N LEU A 333 -16.14 -21.53 15.04
CA LEU A 333 -16.03 -23.00 14.94
C LEU A 333 -17.32 -23.76 15.32
N PRO A 334 -18.10 -23.39 16.35
CA PRO A 334 -19.33 -24.10 16.72
C PRO A 334 -20.39 -24.12 15.62
N HIS A 335 -20.37 -23.16 14.69
CA HIS A 335 -21.37 -23.05 13.63
C HIS A 335 -21.06 -23.93 12.40
N ILE A 336 -19.84 -24.51 12.31
CA ILE A 336 -19.42 -25.35 11.17
C ILE A 336 -20.36 -26.55 10.91
N PRO A 337 -20.84 -27.29 11.92
CA PRO A 337 -21.80 -28.39 11.70
C PRO A 337 -23.12 -27.92 11.08
N ALA A 338 -23.63 -26.74 11.46
CA ALA A 338 -24.82 -26.16 10.85
C ALA A 338 -24.58 -25.80 9.38
N LEU A 339 -23.42 -25.21 9.07
CA LEU A 339 -23.02 -24.88 7.70
C LEU A 339 -22.88 -26.14 6.82
N LYS A 340 -22.36 -27.24 7.36
CA LYS A 340 -22.32 -28.54 6.66
C LYS A 340 -23.71 -29.05 6.28
N ARG A 341 -24.70 -28.88 7.17
CA ARG A 341 -26.11 -29.23 6.88
C ARG A 341 -26.70 -28.33 5.80
N ILE A 342 -26.39 -27.03 5.82
CA ILE A 342 -26.84 -26.08 4.78
C ILE A 342 -26.30 -26.48 3.40
N CYS A 343 -25.01 -26.86 3.33
CA CYS A 343 -24.36 -27.24 2.08
C CYS A 343 -24.58 -28.71 1.67
N ASN A 344 -25.15 -29.54 2.54
CA ASN A 344 -25.22 -30.99 2.37
C ASN A 344 -23.84 -31.64 2.10
N THR A 345 -22.80 -31.21 2.81
CA THR A 345 -21.43 -31.71 2.64
C THR A 345 -20.90 -32.40 3.90
N ASN A 346 -20.08 -33.44 3.71
CA ASN A 346 -19.38 -34.11 4.81
C ASN A 346 -18.09 -33.37 5.18
N HIS A 347 -17.45 -32.73 4.19
CA HIS A 347 -16.30 -31.85 4.39
C HIS A 347 -16.75 -30.45 4.83
N THR A 348 -15.79 -29.70 5.36
CA THR A 348 -15.99 -28.32 5.77
C THR A 348 -16.27 -27.46 4.53
N PRO A 349 -17.43 -26.77 4.47
CA PRO A 349 -17.85 -26.11 3.25
C PRO A 349 -16.94 -24.92 2.94
N SER A 350 -16.70 -24.70 1.65
CA SER A 350 -16.10 -23.46 1.17
C SER A 350 -17.11 -22.33 1.15
N LEU A 351 -16.63 -21.09 1.16
CA LEU A 351 -17.46 -19.90 1.01
C LEU A 351 -18.28 -19.94 -0.29
N LEU A 352 -17.70 -20.46 -1.39
CA LEU A 352 -18.39 -20.60 -2.66
C LEU A 352 -19.54 -21.60 -2.59
N GLU A 353 -19.32 -22.78 -2.00
CA GLU A 353 -20.38 -23.78 -1.77
C GLU A 353 -21.52 -23.21 -0.92
N LEU A 354 -21.20 -22.41 0.10
CA LEU A 354 -22.20 -21.74 0.93
C LEU A 354 -23.01 -20.72 0.13
N ILE A 355 -22.37 -19.87 -0.69
CA ILE A 355 -23.06 -18.89 -1.54
C ILE A 355 -24.08 -19.60 -2.45
N PHE A 356 -23.67 -20.69 -3.12
CA PHE A 356 -24.55 -21.45 -3.99
C PHE A 356 -25.67 -22.17 -3.23
N SER A 357 -25.37 -22.74 -2.07
CA SER A 357 -26.34 -23.50 -1.26
C SER A 357 -27.41 -22.61 -0.63
N VAL A 358 -27.01 -21.44 -0.12
CA VAL A 358 -27.95 -20.43 0.42
C VAL A 358 -28.79 -19.85 -0.72
N GLY A 359 -28.20 -19.63 -1.90
CA GLY A 359 -28.93 -19.13 -3.07
C GLY A 359 -29.69 -17.83 -2.76
N GLY A 360 -29.12 -17.01 -1.88
CA GLY A 360 -29.67 -15.75 -1.35
C GLY A 360 -31.08 -15.84 -0.77
N LYS A 361 -31.44 -16.99 -0.20
CA LYS A 361 -32.63 -17.15 0.64
C LYS A 361 -32.18 -17.16 2.10
N MET A 362 -32.43 -16.05 2.81
CA MET A 362 -32.09 -15.92 4.23
C MET A 362 -32.76 -17.01 5.08
N GLU A 363 -33.93 -17.49 4.66
CA GLU A 363 -34.68 -18.59 5.29
C GLU A 363 -33.83 -19.87 5.50
N LYS A 364 -32.90 -20.16 4.59
CA LYS A 364 -32.03 -21.34 4.71
C LYS A 364 -30.98 -21.17 5.80
N LEU A 365 -30.44 -19.96 5.97
CA LEU A 365 -29.54 -19.65 7.07
C LEU A 365 -30.32 -19.64 8.39
N SER A 366 -31.47 -18.95 8.44
CA SER A 366 -32.25 -18.83 9.66
C SER A 366 -32.78 -20.17 10.16
N LYS A 367 -33.11 -21.12 9.27
CA LYS A 367 -33.58 -22.45 9.67
C LYS A 367 -32.53 -23.23 10.48
N GLU A 368 -31.26 -23.12 10.11
CA GLU A 368 -30.18 -23.95 10.68
C GLU A 368 -29.33 -23.22 11.73
N LEU A 369 -29.37 -21.88 11.75
CA LEU A 369 -28.57 -21.03 12.65
C LEU A 369 -29.40 -20.21 13.66
N SER A 370 -30.74 -20.28 13.63
CA SER A 370 -31.59 -19.50 14.56
C SER A 370 -31.43 -19.89 16.03
N ASP A 371 -31.00 -21.13 16.30
CA ASP A 371 -30.74 -21.59 17.66
C ASP A 371 -29.45 -20.98 18.25
N ASP A 372 -28.48 -20.62 17.40
CA ASP A 372 -27.14 -20.16 17.80
C ASP A 372 -26.94 -18.65 17.63
N LEU A 373 -27.66 -18.01 16.69
CA LEU A 373 -27.44 -16.60 16.31
C LEU A 373 -28.72 -15.77 16.37
N GLU A 374 -28.58 -14.55 16.89
CA GLU A 374 -29.65 -13.54 16.91
C GLU A 374 -30.02 -13.09 15.48
N PRO A 375 -31.29 -12.69 15.23
CA PRO A 375 -31.75 -12.29 13.91
C PRO A 375 -30.92 -11.18 13.26
N THR A 376 -30.48 -10.20 14.04
CA THR A 376 -29.63 -9.09 13.57
C THR A 376 -28.27 -9.56 13.08
N LYS A 377 -27.62 -10.47 13.83
CA LYS A 377 -26.33 -11.07 13.45
C LYS A 377 -26.46 -11.94 12.21
N MET A 378 -27.59 -12.65 12.06
CA MET A 378 -27.88 -13.43 10.85
C MET A 378 -28.06 -12.54 9.62
N GLU A 379 -28.71 -11.38 9.75
CA GLU A 379 -28.80 -10.41 8.67
C GLU A 379 -27.41 -9.90 8.26
N GLU A 380 -26.53 -9.60 9.21
CA GLU A 380 -25.15 -9.20 8.90
C GLU A 380 -24.34 -10.30 8.19
N VAL A 381 -24.51 -11.58 8.58
CA VAL A 381 -23.91 -12.73 7.89
C VAL A 381 -24.42 -12.82 6.45
N PHE A 382 -25.74 -12.70 6.27
CA PHE A 382 -26.37 -12.80 4.97
C PHE A 382 -25.95 -11.64 4.05
N ASP A 383 -25.92 -10.42 4.57
CA ASP A 383 -25.48 -9.24 3.83
C ASP A 383 -23.99 -9.37 3.45
N ALA A 384 -23.13 -9.86 4.35
CA ALA A 384 -21.74 -10.16 4.04
C ALA A 384 -21.63 -11.23 2.94
N LEU A 385 -22.38 -12.33 3.02
CA LEU A 385 -22.38 -13.41 2.03
C LEU A 385 -22.81 -12.92 0.64
N VAL A 386 -23.85 -12.08 0.57
CA VAL A 386 -24.37 -11.51 -0.67
C VAL A 386 -23.45 -10.40 -1.22
N SER A 387 -22.67 -9.75 -0.36
CA SER A 387 -21.71 -8.72 -0.78
C SER A 387 -20.54 -9.27 -1.59
N LEU A 388 -20.17 -10.54 -1.37
CA LEU A 388 -19.03 -11.19 -2.02
C LEU A 388 -19.16 -11.20 -3.55
N LEU A 389 -18.04 -10.98 -4.22
CA LEU A 389 -17.97 -10.94 -5.67
C LEU A 389 -17.72 -12.35 -6.23
N LEU A 390 -18.61 -12.82 -7.11
CA LEU A 390 -18.36 -13.99 -7.94
C LEU A 390 -17.87 -13.52 -9.32
N VAL A 391 -16.64 -13.90 -9.65
CA VAL A 391 -15.96 -13.50 -10.88
C VAL A 391 -15.69 -14.73 -11.75
N PRO A 392 -16.55 -15.04 -12.73
CA PRO A 392 -16.25 -16.06 -13.73
C PRO A 392 -15.08 -15.61 -14.59
N LEU A 393 -14.18 -16.56 -14.84
CA LEU A 393 -13.01 -16.37 -15.68
C LEU A 393 -13.22 -17.15 -16.98
N GLU A 394 -13.15 -16.44 -18.10
CA GLU A 394 -13.03 -17.02 -19.43
C GLU A 394 -11.58 -16.86 -19.89
N VAL A 395 -10.88 -17.97 -20.12
CA VAL A 395 -9.47 -17.93 -20.51
C VAL A 395 -9.33 -18.39 -21.95
N THR A 396 -8.60 -17.63 -22.76
CA THR A 396 -8.27 -17.98 -24.13
C THR A 396 -6.79 -17.76 -24.41
N LEU A 397 -6.21 -18.60 -25.24
CA LEU A 397 -4.82 -18.57 -25.64
C LEU A 397 -4.71 -18.11 -27.09
N ASP A 398 -4.09 -16.95 -27.29
CA ASP A 398 -3.69 -16.44 -28.59
C ASP A 398 -2.29 -16.89 -28.95
N GLY A 399 -2.13 -17.47 -30.13
CA GLY A 399 -0.83 -17.72 -30.73
C GLY A 399 -0.92 -18.70 -31.90
N LEU A 400 0.25 -19.15 -32.34
CA LEU A 400 0.37 -20.06 -33.48
C LEU A 400 -0.27 -21.42 -33.17
N VAL A 401 -1.16 -21.88 -34.04
CA VAL A 401 -1.70 -23.23 -33.95
C VAL A 401 -0.74 -24.19 -34.66
N PRO A 402 -0.35 -25.31 -34.01
CA PRO A 402 0.39 -26.36 -34.68
C PRO A 402 -0.34 -26.81 -35.95
N ASP A 403 0.42 -27.17 -36.99
CA ASP A 403 -0.06 -27.70 -38.28
C ASP A 403 -0.73 -26.72 -39.26
N THR A 404 -1.38 -25.65 -38.82
CA THR A 404 -2.07 -24.70 -39.73
C THR A 404 -1.30 -23.42 -40.01
N SER A 405 -0.19 -23.16 -39.30
CA SER A 405 0.61 -21.93 -39.40
C SER A 405 -0.21 -20.62 -39.25
N CYS A 406 -1.42 -20.70 -38.70
CA CYS A 406 -2.29 -19.55 -38.47
C CYS A 406 -2.34 -19.18 -36.99
N ILE A 407 -2.52 -17.89 -36.72
CA ILE A 407 -2.75 -17.39 -35.36
C ILE A 407 -4.24 -17.55 -35.06
N SER A 408 -4.58 -18.16 -33.94
CA SER A 408 -5.97 -18.37 -33.51
C SER A 408 -6.13 -18.14 -32.01
N ASN A 409 -7.31 -17.66 -31.63
CA ASN A 409 -7.77 -17.56 -30.25
C ASN A 409 -8.41 -18.89 -29.85
N ARG A 410 -7.72 -19.69 -29.01
CA ARG A 410 -8.19 -21.01 -28.58
C ARG A 410 -8.69 -20.96 -27.14
N PRO A 411 -9.90 -21.44 -26.82
CA PRO A 411 -10.39 -21.46 -25.45
C PRO A 411 -9.56 -22.42 -24.57
N VAL A 412 -9.33 -22.03 -23.32
CA VAL A 412 -8.66 -22.85 -22.30
C VAL A 412 -9.69 -23.26 -21.26
N GLU A 413 -9.92 -24.55 -21.12
CA GLU A 413 -10.82 -25.07 -20.09
C GLU A 413 -10.12 -25.10 -18.73
N LEU A 414 -10.73 -24.43 -17.75
CA LEU A 414 -10.25 -24.39 -16.36
C LEU A 414 -10.84 -25.56 -15.56
N ASN A 415 -10.41 -26.79 -15.88
CA ASN A 415 -10.90 -27.99 -15.21
C ASN A 415 -10.03 -28.34 -13.98
N SER A 416 -10.65 -28.72 -12.87
CA SER A 416 -9.95 -29.17 -11.65
C SER A 416 -9.27 -30.54 -11.83
N ARG A 417 -9.77 -31.36 -12.77
CA ARG A 417 -9.17 -32.61 -13.23
C ARG A 417 -8.94 -32.49 -14.74
N LEU A 418 -7.69 -32.52 -15.15
CA LEU A 418 -7.30 -32.43 -16.56
C LEU A 418 -7.25 -33.84 -17.17
N LEU A 419 -7.98 -34.04 -18.27
CA LEU A 419 -7.82 -35.20 -19.14
C LEU A 419 -6.72 -34.92 -20.17
N ASP A 420 -6.19 -35.96 -20.81
CA ASP A 420 -5.19 -35.80 -21.88
C ASP A 420 -5.73 -34.99 -23.08
N SER A 421 -7.05 -34.94 -23.26
CA SER A 421 -7.75 -34.10 -24.24
C SER A 421 -7.71 -32.60 -23.93
N ASP A 422 -7.44 -32.22 -22.69
CA ASP A 422 -7.57 -30.84 -22.21
C ASP A 422 -6.29 -30.04 -22.44
N TRP A 423 -5.23 -30.70 -22.92
CA TRP A 423 -3.93 -30.09 -23.18
C TRP A 423 -3.94 -29.37 -24.53
N LEU A 424 -3.67 -28.07 -24.49
CA LEU A 424 -3.45 -27.26 -25.69
C LEU A 424 -2.02 -27.42 -26.17
N GLN A 425 -1.85 -27.86 -27.41
CA GLN A 425 -0.54 -27.93 -28.06
C GLN A 425 -0.03 -26.52 -28.41
N VAL A 426 1.25 -26.29 -28.16
CA VAL A 426 1.96 -25.03 -28.44
C VAL A 426 3.29 -25.32 -29.12
N VAL A 427 3.78 -24.36 -29.90
CA VAL A 427 5.06 -24.46 -30.61
C VAL A 427 6.16 -23.88 -29.73
N CYS A 428 7.30 -24.59 -29.63
CA CYS A 428 8.44 -24.15 -28.83
C CYS A 428 9.05 -22.85 -29.39
N ASN A 429 9.63 -22.01 -28.52
CA ASN A 429 10.27 -20.73 -28.88
C ASN A 429 9.34 -19.73 -29.59
N GLN A 430 8.03 -19.86 -29.39
CA GLN A 430 7.03 -18.89 -29.86
C GLN A 430 6.44 -18.14 -28.67
N GLU A 431 6.05 -16.88 -28.92
CA GLU A 431 5.32 -16.08 -27.94
C GLU A 431 3.82 -16.36 -28.04
N TYR A 432 3.21 -16.57 -26.87
CA TYR A 432 1.77 -16.74 -26.74
C TYR A 432 1.23 -15.70 -25.77
N THR A 433 -0.04 -15.33 -25.95
CA THR A 433 -0.75 -14.41 -25.06
C THR A 433 -1.97 -15.10 -24.47
N VAL A 434 -2.01 -15.19 -23.14
CA VAL A 434 -3.18 -15.64 -22.39
C VAL A 434 -4.09 -14.43 -22.16
N ASN A 435 -5.30 -14.49 -22.70
CA ASN A 435 -6.35 -13.52 -22.43
C ASN A 435 -7.30 -14.07 -21.37
N ILE A 436 -7.48 -13.29 -20.31
CA ILE A 436 -8.38 -13.61 -19.21
C ILE A 436 -9.50 -12.60 -19.25
N LYS A 437 -10.63 -13.02 -19.79
CA LYS A 437 -11.86 -12.24 -19.78
C LYS A 437 -12.53 -12.45 -18.42
N VAL A 438 -12.63 -11.35 -17.71
CA VAL A 438 -13.29 -11.23 -16.42
C VAL A 438 -14.64 -10.61 -16.68
N SER A 439 -15.69 -11.39 -16.50
CA SER A 439 -17.06 -10.89 -16.55
C SER A 439 -17.65 -10.88 -15.16
N GLN A 440 -18.54 -9.92 -14.90
CA GLN A 440 -19.26 -9.93 -13.65
C GLN A 440 -20.49 -10.83 -13.80
N ILE A 441 -20.69 -11.79 -12.91
CA ILE A 441 -22.02 -12.38 -12.77
C ILE A 441 -22.91 -11.29 -12.16
N PRO A 442 -24.03 -10.91 -12.79
CA PRO A 442 -25.10 -10.26 -12.05
C PRO A 442 -25.53 -11.27 -10.99
N THR A 443 -25.02 -11.11 -9.77
CA THR A 443 -25.49 -11.91 -8.64
C THR A 443 -27.01 -11.78 -8.63
N THR A 444 -27.72 -12.90 -8.50
CA THR A 444 -29.19 -12.98 -8.47
C THR A 444 -29.84 -12.09 -7.40
N PHE A 445 -29.03 -11.45 -6.55
CA PHE A 445 -29.44 -10.60 -5.43
C PHE A 445 -29.12 -9.13 -5.72
N LYS A 446 -30.12 -8.27 -5.52
CA LYS A 446 -29.95 -6.81 -5.51
C LYS A 446 -29.04 -6.45 -4.33
N ARG A 447 -27.79 -6.11 -4.62
CA ARG A 447 -26.79 -5.70 -3.63
C ARG A 447 -27.23 -4.40 -2.95
N ARG A 448 -27.20 -4.36 -1.61
CA ARG A 448 -27.67 -3.23 -0.80
C ARG A 448 -26.67 -2.08 -0.64
N ASN A 449 -25.36 -2.29 -0.81
CA ASN A 449 -24.31 -1.30 -0.50
C ASN A 449 -23.35 -0.97 -1.67
N ASP A 450 -22.80 0.26 -1.61
CA ASP A 450 -21.90 0.86 -2.61
C ASP A 450 -20.54 0.14 -2.68
N ARG A 451 -20.14 -0.24 -3.89
CA ARG A 451 -19.13 -1.27 -4.24
C ARG A 451 -17.72 -0.69 -4.44
N ARG A 452 -17.08 -0.19 -3.41
CA ARG A 452 -15.68 0.29 -3.56
C ARG A 452 -14.64 -0.52 -2.82
N TYR A 453 -15.03 -1.25 -1.78
CA TYR A 453 -14.09 -1.89 -0.89
C TYR A 453 -14.34 -3.39 -0.76
N ALA A 454 -13.24 -4.12 -0.69
CA ALA A 454 -13.20 -5.53 -0.39
C ALA A 454 -13.73 -5.80 1.03
N PHE A 455 -14.35 -6.97 1.21
CA PHE A 455 -14.82 -7.39 2.52
C PHE A 455 -13.63 -7.82 3.40
N ALA A 456 -13.16 -6.89 4.24
CA ALA A 456 -12.00 -7.08 5.12
C ALA A 456 -12.27 -6.51 6.52
N PRO A 457 -13.16 -7.11 7.32
CA PRO A 457 -13.61 -6.56 8.61
C PRO A 457 -12.51 -6.53 9.69
N LYS A 458 -11.38 -7.20 9.47
CA LYS A 458 -10.24 -7.25 10.39
C LYS A 458 -9.06 -6.39 9.95
N PHE A 459 -9.12 -5.78 8.77
CA PHE A 459 -8.07 -4.87 8.32
C PHE A 459 -8.40 -3.43 8.78
N PRO A 460 -7.42 -2.63 9.25
CA PRO A 460 -7.70 -1.31 9.83
C PRO A 460 -8.29 -0.29 8.85
N GLU A 461 -7.88 -0.34 7.59
CA GLU A 461 -8.25 0.61 6.56
C GLU A 461 -9.13 -0.03 5.46
N PRO A 462 -10.07 0.69 4.86
CA PRO A 462 -10.81 0.16 3.72
C PRO A 462 -9.85 -0.15 2.57
N LYS A 463 -9.96 -1.36 2.00
CA LYS A 463 -9.14 -1.81 0.87
C LYS A 463 -9.98 -1.96 -0.37
N GLU A 464 -9.51 -1.44 -1.49
CA GLU A 464 -10.10 -1.74 -2.80
C GLU A 464 -9.67 -3.11 -3.26
N GLU A 465 -10.50 -3.75 -4.08
CA GLU A 465 -10.22 -5.10 -4.53
C GLU A 465 -9.04 -5.18 -5.51
N GLY A 466 -8.05 -6.00 -5.20
CA GLY A 466 -6.89 -6.26 -6.05
C GLY A 466 -6.97 -7.61 -6.76
N TRP A 467 -6.44 -7.69 -7.97
CA TRP A 467 -6.30 -8.97 -8.69
C TRP A 467 -4.88 -9.15 -9.16
N CYS A 468 -4.34 -10.35 -8.97
CA CYS A 468 -3.04 -10.70 -9.53
C CYS A 468 -3.15 -11.99 -10.34
N PHE A 469 -2.89 -11.86 -11.62
CA PHE A 469 -2.85 -12.97 -12.56
C PHE A 469 -1.41 -13.48 -12.60
N VAL A 470 -1.26 -14.78 -12.33
CA VAL A 470 0.04 -15.44 -12.23
C VAL A 470 0.06 -16.56 -13.26
N LEU A 471 1.09 -16.55 -14.09
CA LEU A 471 1.34 -17.57 -15.08
C LEU A 471 2.73 -18.14 -14.84
N GLY A 472 2.83 -19.45 -14.68
CA GLY A 472 4.10 -20.12 -14.45
C GLY A 472 3.99 -21.63 -14.58
N SER A 473 5.14 -22.30 -14.58
CA SER A 473 5.27 -23.74 -14.64
C SER A 473 5.35 -24.33 -13.24
N VAL A 474 4.36 -25.16 -12.87
CA VAL A 474 4.38 -25.89 -11.59
C VAL A 474 5.54 -26.88 -11.51
N GLU A 475 5.88 -27.51 -12.64
CA GLU A 475 6.95 -28.53 -12.70
C GLU A 475 8.34 -27.91 -12.53
N GLN A 476 8.58 -26.76 -13.18
CA GLN A 476 9.86 -26.07 -13.11
C GLN A 476 9.95 -25.09 -11.94
N LYS A 477 8.83 -24.86 -11.22
CA LYS A 477 8.70 -23.85 -10.17
C LYS A 477 9.06 -22.43 -10.65
N GLU A 478 8.87 -22.18 -11.93
CA GLU A 478 9.27 -20.95 -12.61
C GLU A 478 8.04 -20.08 -12.90
N LEU A 479 8.14 -18.80 -12.56
CA LEU A 479 7.16 -17.79 -12.88
C LEU A 479 7.49 -17.20 -14.26
N TRP A 480 6.51 -17.20 -15.17
CA TRP A 480 6.69 -16.69 -16.53
C TRP A 480 6.10 -15.30 -16.71
N ALA A 481 4.93 -15.03 -16.12
CA ALA A 481 4.31 -13.72 -16.18
C ALA A 481 3.48 -13.44 -14.93
N LEU A 482 3.51 -12.18 -14.48
CA LEU A 482 2.69 -11.68 -13.39
C LEU A 482 2.07 -10.36 -13.81
N LYS A 483 0.76 -10.23 -13.62
CA LYS A 483 0.03 -8.98 -13.90
C LYS A 483 -0.90 -8.63 -12.75
N ARG A 484 -0.71 -7.45 -12.19
CA ARG A 484 -1.66 -6.84 -11.25
C ARG A 484 -2.72 -6.06 -12.02
N SER A 485 -3.96 -6.19 -11.58
CA SER A 485 -5.08 -5.37 -12.04
C SER A 485 -5.78 -4.79 -10.81
N GLY A 486 -6.27 -3.57 -10.97
CA GLY A 486 -7.12 -2.95 -9.98
C GLY A 486 -8.51 -3.61 -9.93
N PRO A 487 -9.45 -2.94 -9.27
CA PRO A 487 -10.79 -3.48 -9.09
C PRO A 487 -11.51 -3.80 -10.41
N LEU A 488 -12.11 -4.99 -10.51
CA LEU A 488 -12.73 -5.53 -11.73
C LEU A 488 -14.26 -5.40 -11.77
N TRP A 489 -14.82 -4.41 -11.05
CA TRP A 489 -16.27 -4.18 -10.93
C TRP A 489 -16.91 -3.51 -12.16
N TRP A 490 -16.10 -3.01 -13.09
CA TRP A 490 -16.59 -2.47 -14.35
C TRP A 490 -16.93 -3.59 -15.35
N ALA A 491 -17.99 -3.38 -16.12
CA ALA A 491 -18.56 -4.37 -17.02
C ALA A 491 -17.53 -4.87 -18.05
N LYS A 492 -17.10 -6.13 -17.87
CA LYS A 492 -16.19 -6.92 -18.73
C LYS A 492 -14.80 -6.32 -18.91
N SER A 493 -13.81 -6.92 -18.24
CA SER A 493 -12.39 -6.60 -18.38
C SER A 493 -11.65 -7.74 -19.06
N THR A 494 -10.69 -7.44 -19.94
CA THR A 494 -9.79 -8.45 -20.52
C THR A 494 -8.37 -8.19 -20.04
N GLN A 495 -7.76 -9.17 -19.41
CA GLN A 495 -6.40 -9.11 -18.89
C GLN A 495 -5.50 -10.01 -19.72
N GLN A 496 -4.48 -9.42 -20.33
CA GLN A 496 -3.53 -10.12 -21.20
C GLN A 496 -2.22 -10.36 -20.46
N LEU A 497 -1.71 -11.59 -20.52
CA LEU A 497 -0.38 -12.00 -20.08
C LEU A 497 0.34 -12.68 -21.23
N SER A 498 1.51 -12.16 -21.61
CA SER A 498 2.33 -12.73 -22.68
C SER A 498 3.50 -13.50 -22.08
N PHE A 499 3.85 -14.62 -22.71
CA PHE A 499 4.98 -15.46 -22.30
C PHE A 499 5.62 -16.16 -23.51
N ALA A 500 6.90 -16.48 -23.39
CA ALA A 500 7.62 -17.27 -24.38
C ALA A 500 7.61 -18.75 -23.99
N VAL A 501 7.27 -19.63 -24.94
CA VAL A 501 7.27 -21.08 -24.70
C VAL A 501 8.71 -21.59 -24.66
N PRO A 502 9.11 -22.34 -23.63
CA PRO A 502 10.47 -22.86 -23.51
C PRO A 502 10.84 -23.80 -24.66
N SER A 503 12.14 -23.92 -24.92
CA SER A 503 12.65 -24.75 -26.02
C SER A 503 12.47 -26.25 -25.81
N ASN A 504 12.32 -26.67 -24.55
CA ASN A 504 12.17 -28.08 -24.19
C ASN A 504 10.69 -28.50 -24.30
N PRO A 505 10.36 -29.52 -25.10
CA PRO A 505 9.00 -30.03 -25.18
C PRO A 505 8.61 -30.66 -23.84
N GLY A 506 7.43 -30.28 -23.33
CA GLY A 506 6.93 -30.73 -22.04
C GLY A 506 5.46 -30.38 -21.82
N ARG A 507 4.84 -30.99 -20.82
CA ARG A 507 3.50 -30.63 -20.35
C ARG A 507 3.65 -29.58 -19.26
N PHE A 508 3.08 -28.40 -19.46
CA PHE A 508 3.18 -27.31 -18.49
C PHE A 508 1.81 -27.02 -17.87
N ARG A 509 1.71 -27.19 -16.54
CA ARG A 509 0.50 -26.85 -15.78
C ARG A 509 0.63 -25.43 -15.23
N PHE A 510 -0.39 -24.63 -15.50
CA PHE A 510 -0.49 -23.28 -14.96
C PHE A 510 -1.21 -23.27 -13.60
N PRO A 511 -0.72 -22.50 -12.61
CA PRO A 511 -1.38 -22.36 -11.32
C PRO A 511 -2.71 -21.60 -11.44
N SER A 512 -3.61 -21.86 -10.50
CA SER A 512 -4.90 -21.17 -10.41
C SER A 512 -4.73 -19.68 -10.09
N PHE A 513 -5.61 -18.85 -10.67
CA PHE A 513 -5.68 -17.41 -10.40
C PHE A 513 -6.10 -17.15 -8.95
N ASN A 514 -5.34 -16.33 -8.23
CA ASN A 514 -5.66 -15.93 -6.87
C ASN A 514 -6.24 -14.50 -6.85
N GLN A 515 -7.39 -14.34 -6.20
CA GLN A 515 -7.90 -13.02 -5.83
C GLN A 515 -6.99 -12.44 -4.74
N ILE A 516 -6.36 -11.29 -4.97
CA ILE A 516 -5.61 -10.60 -3.90
C ILE A 516 -6.53 -9.53 -3.34
N VAL A 517 -7.44 -9.98 -2.46
CA VAL A 517 -8.53 -9.23 -1.82
C VAL A 517 -8.69 -7.81 -2.32
#